data_AF-A8EVF4-F1
#
_entry.id   AF-A8EVF4-F1
#
_cell.length_a   1.000
_cell.length_b   1.000
_cell.length_c   1.000
_cell.angle_alpha   90.00
_cell.angle_beta   90.00
_cell.angle_gamma   90.00
#
_symmetry.space_group_name_H-M   'P 1'
#
loop_
_entity.id
_entity.type
_entity.pdbx_description
1 polymer ?
#
loop_
_entity_poly.entity_id
_entity_poly.type
_entity_poly.pdbx_seq_one_letter_code
_entity_poly.pdbx_strand_id
1 'polypeptide(L)'
;MKKNKSFKEKINNSFKEWWGIIFIAFIAMLIIFIFGYFYFSKHSLSWLSGEVEELGQMGDFFGGTLNPILAFLSFCLLLITIKLQSKELKNSTEELAKSSKALIEQSKSLKIQNFETTFFNLINLHNKIVDNFSFERYNFFSLYKGKLEFNSNKSALFYKEEAFNEICKDIDFISKEQKLYFMKFNEFYDLYYIEKQRVLNKYFENINQIFKFISDSNFNDEEKKKYSDIFRVQFSQDELKLLFYHCISSIGSVMLKKYIENFKFFEFLIFEKENKNFLFIINKNIYNDKAFKDNENVEIKKTINKYLETTKLNINSDNYFKDFIKYCTYLFFLEKYDLILKKFDELKIKSNEILENFNISEETKKKTKENISSIDYYTNQIKEYFNEKQ
;
A
#
# COMPACT_ATOMS: atom_id res chain seq x y z
N MET A 1 38.91 -21.05 6.70
CA MET A 1 40.10 -21.84 6.30
C MET A 1 40.71 -21.45 4.94
N LYS A 2 39.96 -21.07 3.88
CA LYS A 2 40.55 -20.66 2.57
C LYS A 2 41.39 -19.36 2.59
N LYS A 3 41.05 -18.37 3.42
CA LYS A 3 41.78 -17.08 3.55
C LYS A 3 43.22 -17.21 4.10
N ASN A 4 43.49 -18.20 4.96
CA ASN A 4 44.82 -18.42 5.54
C ASN A 4 45.79 -19.13 4.57
N LYS A 5 45.29 -19.91 3.61
CA LYS A 5 46.13 -20.53 2.57
C LYS A 5 46.65 -19.48 1.57
N SER A 6 45.81 -18.54 1.12
CA SER A 6 46.23 -17.51 0.16
C SER A 6 47.24 -16.51 0.73
N PHE A 7 47.20 -16.24 2.04
CA PHE A 7 48.17 -15.37 2.71
C PHE A 7 49.54 -16.06 2.85
N LYS A 8 49.56 -17.34 3.24
CA LYS A 8 50.80 -18.14 3.28
C LYS A 8 51.44 -18.29 1.90
N GLU A 9 50.64 -18.51 0.84
CA GLU A 9 51.17 -18.59 -0.54
C GLU A 9 51.76 -17.26 -1.04
N LYS A 10 51.14 -16.12 -0.71
CA LYS A 10 51.68 -14.80 -1.06
C LYS A 10 53.01 -14.51 -0.37
N ILE A 11 53.15 -14.83 0.92
CA ILE A 11 54.42 -14.67 1.66
C ILE A 11 55.51 -15.59 1.10
N ASN A 12 55.15 -16.84 0.75
CA ASN A 12 56.13 -17.80 0.24
C ASN A 12 56.64 -17.43 -1.16
N ASN A 13 55.79 -16.81 -1.99
CA ASN A 13 56.20 -16.28 -3.29
C ASN A 13 57.05 -15.01 -3.16
N SER A 14 56.72 -14.09 -2.25
CA SER A 14 57.60 -12.94 -2.02
C SER A 14 58.97 -13.40 -1.50
N PHE A 15 59.04 -14.35 -0.57
CA PHE A 15 60.33 -14.88 -0.10
C PHE A 15 61.19 -15.47 -1.22
N LYS A 16 60.61 -16.22 -2.18
CA LYS A 16 61.34 -16.76 -3.33
C LYS A 16 61.92 -15.68 -4.25
N GLU A 17 61.22 -14.57 -4.44
CA GLU A 17 61.67 -13.46 -5.28
C GLU A 17 62.89 -12.75 -4.65
N TRP A 18 62.92 -12.58 -3.33
CA TRP A 18 64.05 -11.96 -2.61
C TRP A 18 65.29 -12.85 -2.60
N TRP A 19 65.14 -14.17 -2.49
CA TRP A 19 66.26 -15.12 -2.60
C TRP A 19 66.89 -15.12 -4.00
N GLY A 20 66.10 -14.91 -5.06
CA GLY A 20 66.62 -14.76 -6.42
C GLY A 20 67.53 -13.54 -6.58
N ILE A 21 67.15 -12.41 -5.98
CA ILE A 21 67.95 -11.16 -6.02
C ILE A 21 69.25 -11.34 -5.23
N ILE A 22 69.19 -11.93 -4.03
CA ILE A 22 70.37 -12.21 -3.20
C ILE A 22 71.34 -13.16 -3.92
N PHE A 23 70.81 -14.17 -4.61
CA PHE A 23 71.61 -15.13 -5.35
C PHE A 23 72.32 -14.51 -6.56
N ILE A 24 71.63 -13.62 -7.30
CA ILE A 24 72.24 -12.88 -8.42
C ILE A 24 73.35 -11.94 -7.91
N ALA A 25 73.12 -11.23 -6.80
CA ALA A 25 74.12 -10.37 -6.19
C ALA A 25 75.35 -11.17 -5.71
N PHE A 26 75.13 -12.36 -5.14
CA PHE A 26 76.19 -13.26 -4.72
C PHE A 26 77.02 -13.81 -5.91
N ILE A 27 76.38 -14.18 -7.02
CA ILE A 27 77.07 -14.60 -8.24
C ILE A 27 77.88 -13.45 -8.84
N ALA A 28 77.32 -12.24 -8.90
CA ALA A 28 78.06 -11.07 -9.39
C ALA A 28 79.30 -10.79 -8.53
N MET A 29 79.17 -10.90 -7.20
CA MET A 29 80.28 -10.75 -6.26
C MET A 29 81.35 -11.83 -6.44
N LEU A 30 80.94 -13.09 -6.65
CA LEU A 30 81.84 -14.20 -6.94
C LEU A 30 82.57 -14.02 -8.27
N ILE A 31 81.90 -13.54 -9.31
CA ILE A 31 82.52 -13.27 -10.62
C ILE A 31 83.59 -12.18 -10.47
N ILE A 32 83.28 -11.09 -9.76
CA ILE A 32 84.25 -10.02 -9.44
C ILE A 32 85.44 -10.58 -8.65
N PHE A 33 85.17 -11.44 -7.66
CA PHE A 33 86.21 -12.04 -6.82
C PHE A 33 87.11 -13.02 -7.60
N ILE A 34 86.54 -13.87 -8.45
CA ILE A 34 87.27 -14.85 -9.27
C ILE A 34 88.11 -14.13 -10.33
N PHE A 35 87.56 -13.11 -11.00
CA PHE A 35 88.34 -12.32 -11.96
C PHE A 35 89.43 -11.50 -11.26
N GLY A 36 89.12 -10.89 -10.11
CA GLY A 36 90.11 -10.19 -9.29
C GLY A 36 91.26 -11.12 -8.88
N TYR A 37 90.96 -12.34 -8.46
CA TYR A 37 91.94 -13.37 -8.11
C TYR A 37 92.78 -13.81 -9.32
N PHE A 38 92.17 -14.06 -10.48
CA PHE A 38 92.87 -14.48 -11.69
C PHE A 38 93.82 -13.39 -12.21
N TYR A 39 93.41 -12.13 -12.14
CA TYR A 39 94.25 -10.97 -12.49
C TYR A 39 95.41 -10.79 -11.51
N PHE A 40 95.14 -10.87 -10.19
CA PHE A 40 96.19 -10.82 -9.15
C PHE A 40 97.23 -11.94 -9.29
N SER A 41 96.79 -13.14 -9.71
CA SER A 41 97.68 -14.29 -9.90
C SER A 41 98.64 -14.14 -11.09
N LYS A 42 98.30 -13.31 -12.08
CA LYS A 42 99.08 -13.11 -13.31
C LYS A 42 100.02 -11.90 -13.24
N HIS A 43 99.75 -10.93 -12.38
CA HIS A 43 100.51 -9.68 -12.19
C HIS A 43 101.19 -9.57 -10.81
N SER A 44 101.71 -10.67 -10.27
CA SER A 44 102.11 -10.77 -8.86
C SER A 44 103.27 -9.86 -8.39
N LEU A 45 103.75 -8.89 -9.18
CA LEU A 45 104.79 -7.95 -8.74
C LEU A 45 104.97 -6.65 -9.56
N SER A 46 103.96 -6.12 -10.27
CA SER A 46 104.11 -4.89 -11.10
C SER A 46 103.35 -3.65 -10.60
N TRP A 47 102.43 -3.78 -9.65
CA TRP A 47 101.55 -2.65 -9.25
C TRP A 47 102.23 -1.58 -8.37
N LEU A 48 103.44 -1.87 -7.86
CA LEU A 48 104.20 -1.00 -6.95
C LEU A 48 105.05 0.03 -7.71
N SER A 49 105.18 -0.13 -9.03
CA SER A 49 105.94 0.77 -9.91
C SER A 49 105.05 1.30 -11.03
N GLY A 50 104.13 2.20 -10.68
CA GLY A 50 103.79 3.35 -11.53
C GLY A 50 103.27 3.13 -12.95
N GLU A 51 102.34 2.20 -13.18
CA GLU A 51 101.45 2.30 -14.36
C GLU A 51 99.98 2.30 -13.91
N VAL A 52 99.52 3.47 -13.44
CA VAL A 52 98.12 3.77 -13.09
C VAL A 52 97.17 3.52 -14.28
N GLU A 53 97.71 3.46 -15.50
CA GLU A 53 96.99 3.28 -16.76
C GLU A 53 96.40 1.86 -16.92
N GLU A 54 97.11 0.81 -16.48
CA GLU A 54 96.57 -0.57 -16.54
C GLU A 54 95.41 -0.78 -15.56
N LEU A 55 95.46 -0.15 -14.37
CA LEU A 55 94.36 -0.14 -13.41
C LEU A 55 93.16 0.66 -13.93
N GLY A 56 93.41 1.75 -14.67
CA GLY A 56 92.38 2.49 -15.40
C GLY A 56 91.69 1.64 -16.45
N GLN A 57 92.44 0.95 -17.31
CA GLN A 57 91.89 0.06 -18.34
C GLN A 57 91.11 -1.13 -17.78
N MET A 58 91.54 -1.68 -16.63
CA MET A 58 90.80 -2.72 -15.93
C MET A 58 89.48 -2.16 -15.37
N GLY A 59 89.53 -0.97 -14.75
CA GLY A 59 88.34 -0.23 -14.32
C GLY A 59 87.38 0.07 -15.47
N ASP A 60 87.90 0.40 -16.64
CA ASP A 60 87.12 0.68 -17.86
C ASP A 60 86.47 -0.58 -18.44
N PHE A 61 87.13 -1.75 -18.37
CA PHE A 61 86.51 -3.02 -18.79
C PHE A 61 85.39 -3.46 -17.84
N PHE A 62 85.62 -3.40 -16.53
CA PHE A 62 84.60 -3.71 -15.53
C PHE A 62 83.46 -2.69 -15.57
N GLY A 63 83.77 -1.40 -15.62
CA GLY A 63 82.78 -0.32 -15.75
C GLY A 63 82.00 -0.42 -17.07
N GLY A 64 82.69 -0.72 -18.17
CA GLY A 64 82.11 -0.89 -19.50
C GLY A 64 81.23 -2.13 -19.68
N THR A 65 81.48 -3.20 -18.90
CA THR A 65 80.71 -4.46 -19.00
C THR A 65 79.66 -4.60 -17.88
N LEU A 66 80.01 -4.28 -16.64
CA LEU A 66 79.09 -4.39 -15.50
C LEU A 66 78.01 -3.31 -15.54
N ASN A 67 78.31 -2.07 -15.92
CA ASN A 67 77.29 -1.02 -15.92
C ASN A 67 76.14 -1.33 -16.89
N PRO A 68 76.36 -1.79 -18.14
CA PRO A 68 75.27 -2.21 -19.02
C PRO A 68 74.48 -3.41 -18.48
N ILE A 69 75.14 -4.40 -17.86
CA ILE A 69 74.45 -5.56 -17.27
C ILE A 69 73.57 -5.13 -16.09
N LEU A 70 74.09 -4.30 -15.19
CA LEU A 70 73.35 -3.78 -14.04
C LEU A 70 72.21 -2.85 -14.49
N ALA A 71 72.42 -2.03 -15.53
CA ALA A 71 71.38 -1.20 -16.12
C ALA A 71 70.27 -2.05 -16.75
N PHE A 72 70.61 -3.14 -17.45
CA PHE A 72 69.64 -4.07 -18.01
C PHE A 72 68.85 -4.80 -16.91
N LEU A 73 69.52 -5.29 -15.85
CA LEU A 73 68.84 -5.89 -14.70
C LEU A 73 67.90 -4.91 -14.00
N SER A 74 68.34 -3.66 -13.83
CA SER A 74 67.51 -2.59 -13.25
C SER A 74 66.28 -2.31 -14.11
N PHE A 75 66.43 -2.30 -15.43
CA PHE A 75 65.32 -2.19 -16.38
C PHE A 75 64.36 -3.38 -16.29
N CYS A 76 64.85 -4.61 -16.21
CA CYS A 76 64.01 -5.80 -16.00
C CYS A 76 63.23 -5.74 -14.68
N LEU A 77 63.87 -5.34 -13.58
CA LEU A 77 63.22 -5.15 -12.29
C LEU A 77 62.15 -4.07 -12.34
N LEU A 78 62.39 -2.97 -13.06
CA LEU A 78 61.42 -1.91 -13.30
C LEU A 78 60.19 -2.45 -14.07
N LEU A 79 60.40 -3.23 -15.14
CA LEU A 79 59.30 -3.84 -15.90
C LEU A 79 58.47 -4.81 -15.05
N ILE A 80 59.11 -5.62 -14.20
CA ILE A 80 58.42 -6.50 -13.25
C ILE A 80 57.59 -5.67 -12.26
N THR A 81 58.18 -4.60 -11.72
CA THR A 81 57.50 -3.69 -10.79
C THR A 81 56.26 -3.07 -11.42
N ILE A 82 56.37 -2.55 -12.65
CA ILE A 82 55.24 -1.98 -13.40
C ILE A 82 54.15 -3.04 -13.61
N LYS A 83 54.52 -4.28 -13.93
CA LYS A 83 53.57 -5.38 -14.12
C LYS A 83 52.83 -5.74 -12.82
N LEU A 84 53.53 -5.77 -11.69
CA LEU A 84 52.94 -6.01 -10.38
C LEU A 84 52.00 -4.88 -9.97
N GLN A 85 52.42 -3.62 -10.09
CA GLN A 85 51.60 -2.45 -9.83
C GLN A 85 50.34 -2.42 -10.71
N SER A 86 50.47 -2.75 -12.00
CA SER A 86 49.32 -2.85 -12.91
C SER A 86 48.32 -3.91 -12.46
N LYS A 87 48.82 -5.04 -11.95
CA LYS A 87 47.97 -6.13 -11.43
C LYS A 87 47.28 -5.72 -10.13
N GLU A 88 47.98 -5.03 -9.22
CA GLU A 88 47.40 -4.52 -7.97
C GLU A 88 46.32 -3.46 -8.23
N LEU A 89 46.58 -2.53 -9.16
CA LEU A 89 45.59 -1.55 -9.61
C LEU A 89 44.35 -2.24 -10.16
N LYS A 90 44.51 -3.25 -11.02
CA LYS A 90 43.38 -4.03 -11.55
C LYS A 90 42.59 -4.74 -10.44
N ASN A 91 43.26 -5.36 -9.48
CA ASN A 91 42.56 -6.01 -8.36
C ASN A 91 41.82 -4.98 -7.49
N SER A 92 42.43 -3.83 -7.24
CA SER A 92 41.83 -2.74 -6.46
C SER A 92 40.58 -2.18 -7.16
N THR A 93 40.64 -1.96 -8.47
CA THR A 93 39.46 -1.51 -9.23
C THR A 93 38.36 -2.56 -9.25
N GLU A 94 38.69 -3.86 -9.34
CA GLU A 94 37.72 -4.95 -9.24
C GLU A 94 37.07 -5.03 -7.84
N GLU A 95 37.83 -4.87 -6.77
CA GLU A 95 37.32 -4.85 -5.39
C GLU A 95 36.44 -3.63 -5.12
N LEU A 96 36.83 -2.44 -5.60
CA LEU A 96 36.02 -1.23 -5.52
C LEU A 96 34.70 -1.38 -6.30
N ALA A 97 34.74 -1.99 -7.49
CA ALA A 97 33.54 -2.26 -8.26
C ALA A 97 32.58 -3.21 -7.51
N LYS A 98 33.10 -4.24 -6.84
CA LYS A 98 32.30 -5.15 -5.99
C LYS A 98 31.72 -4.42 -4.77
N SER A 99 32.53 -3.59 -4.10
CA SER A 99 32.10 -2.78 -2.96
C SER A 99 30.99 -1.79 -3.33
N SER A 100 31.15 -1.11 -4.47
CA SER A 100 30.13 -0.19 -5.01
C SER A 100 28.80 -0.89 -5.28
N LYS A 101 28.84 -2.09 -5.90
CA LYS A 101 27.63 -2.91 -6.09
C LYS A 101 26.96 -3.30 -4.76
N ALA A 102 27.74 -3.76 -3.78
CA ALA A 102 27.23 -4.12 -2.46
C ALA A 102 26.61 -2.91 -1.73
N LEU A 103 27.21 -1.72 -1.84
CA LEU A 103 26.65 -0.49 -1.28
C LEU A 103 25.32 -0.09 -1.94
N ILE A 104 25.18 -0.29 -3.25
CA ILE A 104 23.92 -0.05 -3.96
C ILE A 104 22.83 -1.00 -3.47
N GLU A 105 23.13 -2.29 -3.31
CA GLU A 105 22.19 -3.29 -2.77
C GLU A 105 21.82 -3.01 -1.31
N GLN A 106 22.79 -2.59 -0.48
CA GLN A 106 22.56 -2.16 0.90
C GLN A 106 21.66 -0.92 0.96
N SER A 107 21.91 0.09 0.12
CA SER A 107 21.09 1.30 0.03
C SER A 107 19.64 0.97 -0.33
N LYS A 108 19.42 0.04 -1.27
CA LYS A 108 18.08 -0.45 -1.60
C LYS A 108 17.41 -1.13 -0.40
N SER A 109 18.13 -1.99 0.29
CA SER A 109 17.62 -2.71 1.48
C SER A 109 17.23 -1.74 2.61
N LEU A 110 18.03 -0.71 2.86
CA LEU A 110 17.74 0.32 3.85
C LEU A 110 16.48 1.13 3.50
N LYS A 111 16.26 1.45 2.22
CA LYS A 111 15.03 2.13 1.78
C LYS A 111 13.79 1.29 2.06
N ILE A 112 13.86 -0.02 1.80
CA ILE A 112 12.77 -0.96 2.13
C ILE A 112 12.53 -1.00 3.63
N GLN A 113 13.59 -1.14 4.44
CA GLN A 113 13.47 -1.15 5.91
C GLN A 113 12.87 0.14 6.47
N ASN A 114 13.28 1.31 5.96
CA ASN A 114 12.73 2.60 6.38
C ASN A 114 11.24 2.73 6.01
N PHE A 115 10.87 2.25 4.82
CA PHE A 115 9.47 2.17 4.41
C PHE A 115 8.68 1.26 5.36
N GLU A 116 9.13 0.02 5.57
CA GLU A 116 8.45 -0.97 6.42
C GLU A 116 8.30 -0.46 7.86
N THR A 117 9.35 0.14 8.41
CA THR A 117 9.31 0.76 9.75
C THR A 117 8.21 1.83 9.83
N THR A 118 8.15 2.72 8.83
CA THR A 118 7.13 3.78 8.78
C THR A 118 5.73 3.19 8.57
N PHE A 119 5.60 2.21 7.68
CA PHE A 119 4.35 1.50 7.40
C PHE A 119 3.78 0.83 8.66
N PHE A 120 4.58 0.03 9.38
CA PHE A 120 4.13 -0.63 10.60
C PHE A 120 3.86 0.37 11.73
N ASN A 121 4.58 1.49 11.79
CA ASN A 121 4.24 2.58 12.72
C ASN A 121 2.87 3.20 12.39
N LEU A 122 2.54 3.38 11.10
CA LEU A 122 1.22 3.87 10.69
C LEU A 122 0.11 2.86 11.01
N ILE A 123 0.34 1.55 10.81
CA ILE A 123 -0.59 0.49 11.25
C ILE A 123 -0.78 0.53 12.77
N ASN A 124 0.31 0.67 13.54
CA ASN A 124 0.20 0.76 14.99
C ASN A 124 -0.59 2.00 15.44
N LEU A 125 -0.46 3.13 14.72
CA LEU A 125 -1.29 4.31 14.95
C LEU A 125 -2.76 4.05 14.58
N HIS A 126 -3.02 3.35 13.48
CA HIS A 126 -4.37 2.91 13.11
C HIS A 126 -5.03 2.08 14.22
N ASN A 127 -4.33 1.03 14.69
CA ASN A 127 -4.83 0.16 15.76
C ASN A 127 -5.07 0.94 17.06
N LYS A 128 -4.23 1.94 17.39
CA LYS A 128 -4.48 2.84 18.52
C LYS A 128 -5.70 3.74 18.32
N ILE A 129 -5.98 4.19 17.09
CA ILE A 129 -7.19 4.95 16.80
C ILE A 129 -8.41 4.06 17.00
N VAL A 130 -8.38 2.82 16.49
CA VAL A 130 -9.43 1.81 16.67
C VAL A 130 -9.65 1.48 18.15
N ASP A 131 -8.58 1.27 18.92
CA ASP A 131 -8.64 0.98 20.35
C ASP A 131 -9.26 2.11 21.19
N ASN A 132 -9.05 3.36 20.78
CA ASN A 132 -9.60 4.54 21.44
C ASN A 132 -10.90 5.03 20.78
N PHE A 133 -11.39 4.31 19.78
CA PHE A 133 -12.58 4.68 19.04
C PHE A 133 -13.79 4.50 19.94
N SER A 134 -14.66 5.52 19.98
CA SER A 134 -15.86 5.51 20.81
C SER A 134 -17.03 6.14 20.05
N PHE A 135 -18.21 5.55 20.18
CA PHE A 135 -19.41 6.02 19.52
C PHE A 135 -20.56 6.24 20.50
N GLU A 136 -21.14 7.44 20.42
CA GLU A 136 -22.34 7.81 21.17
C GLU A 136 -23.58 7.63 20.30
N ARG A 137 -24.45 6.72 20.73
CA ARG A 137 -25.73 6.47 20.09
C ARG A 137 -26.82 7.32 20.74
N TYR A 138 -27.77 7.75 19.91
CA TYR A 138 -28.90 8.57 20.31
C TYR A 138 -30.21 7.87 19.94
N ASN A 139 -31.24 8.05 20.77
CA ASN A 139 -32.53 7.37 20.58
C ASN A 139 -33.41 8.02 19.49
N PHE A 140 -33.18 9.29 19.20
CA PHE A 140 -34.03 10.05 18.30
C PHE A 140 -33.19 10.92 17.38
N PHE A 141 -33.59 10.96 16.11
CA PHE A 141 -33.05 11.86 15.12
C PHE A 141 -34.19 12.58 14.38
N SER A 142 -33.88 13.75 13.84
CA SER A 142 -34.75 14.50 12.95
C SER A 142 -33.99 14.96 11.71
N LEU A 143 -34.68 14.99 10.58
CA LEU A 143 -34.21 15.71 9.40
C LEU A 143 -34.89 17.08 9.39
N TYR A 144 -34.12 18.15 9.60
CA TYR A 144 -34.62 19.52 9.60
C TYR A 144 -33.78 20.39 8.67
N LYS A 145 -34.41 21.05 7.69
CA LYS A 145 -33.74 21.91 6.68
C LYS A 145 -32.49 21.26 6.05
N GLY A 146 -32.58 19.97 5.70
CA GLY A 146 -31.47 19.23 5.08
C GLY A 146 -30.34 18.89 6.04
N LYS A 147 -30.54 18.93 7.35
CA LYS A 147 -29.58 18.47 8.36
C LYS A 147 -30.15 17.30 9.16
N LEU A 148 -29.31 16.31 9.42
CA LEU A 148 -29.59 15.26 10.39
C LEU A 148 -29.18 15.76 11.78
N GLU A 149 -30.15 15.90 12.68
CA GLU A 149 -29.95 16.33 14.05
C GLU A 149 -30.30 15.17 15.00
N PHE A 150 -29.43 14.88 15.97
CA PHE A 150 -29.68 13.89 17.01
C PHE A 150 -30.01 14.59 18.33
N ASN A 151 -31.07 14.15 19.02
CA ASN A 151 -31.45 14.71 20.31
C ASN A 151 -30.43 14.31 21.39
N SER A 152 -30.11 15.19 22.35
CA SER A 152 -29.03 15.05 23.34
C SER A 152 -29.20 13.93 24.38
N ASN A 153 -30.34 13.22 24.40
CA ASN A 153 -30.52 12.05 25.25
C ASN A 153 -29.69 10.87 24.73
N LYS A 154 -28.42 10.82 25.15
CA LYS A 154 -27.49 9.72 24.91
C LYS A 154 -28.11 8.41 25.40
N SER A 155 -28.18 7.42 24.52
CA SER A 155 -28.74 6.12 24.85
C SER A 155 -27.68 5.16 25.37
N ALA A 156 -26.50 5.17 24.76
CA ALA A 156 -25.36 4.33 25.14
C ALA A 156 -24.05 4.87 24.53
N LEU A 157 -22.94 4.48 25.15
CA LEU A 157 -21.58 4.76 24.69
C LEU A 157 -20.87 3.42 24.44
N PHE A 158 -20.36 3.25 23.23
CA PHE A 158 -19.71 2.04 22.76
C PHE A 158 -18.25 2.31 22.45
N TYR A 159 -17.42 1.26 22.48
CA TYR A 159 -15.97 1.37 22.29
C TYR A 159 -15.45 0.31 21.32
N LYS A 160 -14.30 0.59 20.69
CA LYS A 160 -13.56 -0.36 19.84
C LYS A 160 -14.45 -0.95 18.75
N GLU A 161 -14.34 -2.25 18.49
CA GLU A 161 -15.09 -3.00 17.47
C GLU A 161 -16.62 -2.83 17.62
N GLU A 162 -17.14 -2.81 18.85
CA GLU A 162 -18.57 -2.64 19.11
C GLU A 162 -19.08 -1.26 18.65
N ALA A 163 -18.25 -0.22 18.73
CA ALA A 163 -18.61 1.11 18.24
C ALA A 163 -18.83 1.12 16.72
N PHE A 164 -18.02 0.40 15.94
CA PHE A 164 -18.19 0.29 14.49
C PHE A 164 -19.48 -0.45 14.11
N ASN A 165 -19.79 -1.54 14.83
CA ASN A 165 -21.04 -2.26 14.66
C ASN A 165 -22.25 -1.36 14.92
N GLU A 166 -22.21 -0.61 16.03
CA GLU A 166 -23.31 0.29 16.39
C GLU A 166 -23.47 1.46 15.42
N ILE A 167 -22.39 1.98 14.85
CA ILE A 167 -22.46 2.96 13.75
C ILE A 167 -23.15 2.34 12.53
N CYS A 168 -22.76 1.12 12.13
CA CYS A 168 -23.37 0.44 11.00
C CYS A 168 -24.87 0.20 11.22
N LYS A 169 -25.27 -0.23 12.44
CA LYS A 169 -26.67 -0.39 12.82
C LYS A 169 -27.43 0.93 12.80
N ASP A 170 -26.80 2.01 13.26
CA ASP A 170 -27.39 3.35 13.28
C ASP A 170 -27.65 3.84 11.84
N ILE A 171 -26.66 3.72 10.96
CA ILE A 171 -26.77 3.99 9.52
C ILE A 171 -27.89 3.15 8.87
N ASP A 172 -27.90 1.84 9.16
CA ASP A 172 -28.88 0.90 8.60
C ASP A 172 -30.30 1.16 9.11
N PHE A 173 -30.43 1.68 10.33
CA PHE A 173 -31.70 2.04 10.93
C PHE A 173 -32.23 3.35 10.34
N ILE A 174 -31.41 4.40 10.33
CA ILE A 174 -31.80 5.72 9.85
C ILE A 174 -32.12 5.69 8.36
N SER A 175 -31.34 4.97 7.55
CA SER A 175 -31.63 4.80 6.11
C SER A 175 -32.95 4.09 5.81
N LYS A 176 -33.58 3.41 6.79
CA LYS A 176 -34.90 2.76 6.66
C LYS A 176 -36.06 3.63 7.11
N GLU A 177 -35.80 4.80 7.69
CA GLU A 177 -36.85 5.59 8.28
C GLU A 177 -37.71 6.30 7.25
N GLN A 178 -38.99 6.51 7.59
CA GLN A 178 -40.00 6.96 6.64
C GLN A 178 -39.59 8.24 5.92
N LYS A 179 -38.94 9.15 6.62
CA LYS A 179 -38.55 10.46 6.09
C LYS A 179 -37.42 10.40 5.04
N LEU A 180 -36.75 9.25 4.87
CA LEU A 180 -35.52 9.12 4.08
C LEU A 180 -35.60 8.11 2.94
N TYR A 181 -36.74 7.44 2.75
CA TYR A 181 -36.92 6.36 1.74
C TYR A 181 -36.61 6.74 0.29
N PHE A 182 -36.61 8.03 -0.06
CA PHE A 182 -36.35 8.51 -1.42
C PHE A 182 -35.13 9.44 -1.52
N MET A 183 -34.36 9.58 -0.43
CA MET A 183 -33.05 10.24 -0.46
C MET A 183 -32.00 9.29 -1.02
N LYS A 184 -31.01 9.77 -1.80
CA LYS A 184 -29.90 8.89 -2.20
C LYS A 184 -29.11 8.52 -0.95
N PHE A 185 -28.64 7.28 -0.88
CA PHE A 185 -27.83 6.83 0.25
C PHE A 185 -26.61 7.73 0.47
N ASN A 186 -25.98 8.23 -0.60
CA ASN A 186 -24.78 9.05 -0.54
C ASN A 186 -25.09 10.42 0.11
N GLU A 187 -26.23 11.02 -0.25
CA GLU A 187 -26.71 12.27 0.34
C GLU A 187 -27.01 12.06 1.83
N PHE A 188 -27.73 10.99 2.17
CA PHE A 188 -27.99 10.63 3.57
C PHE A 188 -26.69 10.43 4.35
N TYR A 189 -25.74 9.67 3.80
CA TYR A 189 -24.49 9.38 4.47
C TYR A 189 -23.62 10.64 4.60
N ASP A 190 -23.62 11.55 3.61
CA ASP A 190 -22.92 12.82 3.73
C ASP A 190 -23.45 13.64 4.91
N LEU A 191 -24.77 13.68 5.12
CA LEU A 191 -25.38 14.30 6.31
C LEU A 191 -24.97 13.58 7.60
N TYR A 192 -24.98 12.25 7.60
CA TYR A 192 -24.59 11.44 8.75
C TYR A 192 -23.12 11.69 9.12
N TYR A 193 -22.25 11.73 8.11
CA TYR A 193 -20.82 11.94 8.24
C TYR A 193 -20.52 13.32 8.79
N ILE A 194 -21.16 14.38 8.28
CA ILE A 194 -21.00 15.75 8.79
C ILE A 194 -21.32 15.81 10.28
N GLU A 195 -22.43 15.18 10.68
CA GLU A 195 -22.85 15.17 12.08
C GLU A 195 -21.93 14.33 12.99
N LYS A 196 -21.38 13.23 12.48
CA LYS A 196 -20.45 12.36 13.22
C LYS A 196 -18.96 12.64 12.94
N GLN A 197 -18.65 13.76 12.27
CA GLN A 197 -17.32 14.04 11.72
C GLN A 197 -16.24 14.03 12.80
N ARG A 198 -16.55 14.53 14.01
CA ARG A 198 -15.62 14.59 15.13
C ARG A 198 -14.99 13.24 15.48
N VAL A 199 -15.76 12.15 15.30
CA VAL A 199 -15.32 10.78 15.58
C VAL A 199 -14.76 10.13 14.32
N LEU A 200 -15.48 10.23 13.19
CA LEU A 200 -15.16 9.50 11.96
C LEU A 200 -13.94 10.04 11.20
N ASN A 201 -13.73 11.36 11.22
CA ASN A 201 -12.74 12.00 10.33
C ASN A 201 -11.32 11.50 10.62
N LYS A 202 -10.92 11.38 11.88
CA LYS A 202 -9.57 10.92 12.25
C LYS A 202 -9.30 9.48 11.78
N TYR A 203 -10.32 8.63 11.85
CA TYR A 203 -10.24 7.24 11.43
C TYR A 203 -10.03 7.14 9.91
N PHE A 204 -10.89 7.78 9.11
CA PHE A 204 -10.76 7.73 7.65
C PHE A 204 -9.54 8.48 7.10
N GLU A 205 -9.16 9.60 7.72
CA GLU A 205 -7.91 10.30 7.37
C GLU A 205 -6.70 9.39 7.56
N ASN A 206 -6.63 8.65 8.67
CA ASN A 206 -5.51 7.75 8.89
C ASN A 206 -5.45 6.61 7.85
N ILE A 207 -6.61 6.04 7.49
CA ILE A 207 -6.72 5.04 6.42
C ILE A 207 -6.21 5.62 5.09
N ASN A 208 -6.65 6.82 4.74
CA ASN A 208 -6.23 7.50 3.52
C ASN A 208 -4.72 7.73 3.47
N GLN A 209 -4.13 8.18 4.60
CA GLN A 209 -2.69 8.40 4.66
C GLN A 209 -1.89 7.11 4.51
N ILE A 210 -2.37 5.98 5.03
CA ILE A 210 -1.74 4.68 4.84
C ILE A 210 -1.79 4.27 3.36
N PHE A 211 -2.96 4.37 2.72
CA PHE A 211 -3.07 4.07 1.29
C PHE A 211 -2.21 4.98 0.43
N LYS A 212 -2.19 6.27 0.72
CA LYS A 212 -1.33 7.24 0.04
C LYS A 212 0.14 6.89 0.21
N PHE A 213 0.57 6.55 1.42
CA PHE A 213 1.95 6.13 1.71
C PHE A 213 2.36 4.89 0.90
N ILE A 214 1.47 3.89 0.80
CA ILE A 214 1.71 2.70 -0.06
C ILE A 214 1.76 3.11 -1.53
N SER A 215 0.78 3.89 -2.00
CA SER A 215 0.62 4.29 -3.40
C SER A 215 1.79 5.13 -3.91
N ASP A 216 2.30 6.05 -3.10
CA ASP A 216 3.37 7.00 -3.44
C ASP A 216 4.77 6.34 -3.37
N SER A 217 4.87 5.09 -2.90
CA SER A 217 6.13 4.35 -2.88
C SER A 217 6.65 4.01 -4.28
N ASN A 218 7.96 3.80 -4.38
CA ASN A 218 8.64 3.39 -5.63
C ASN A 218 8.54 1.88 -5.91
N PHE A 219 7.63 1.19 -5.24
CA PHE A 219 7.39 -0.24 -5.43
C PHE A 219 6.59 -0.51 -6.70
N ASN A 220 6.70 -1.74 -7.20
CA ASN A 220 5.82 -2.21 -8.26
C ASN A 220 4.40 -2.51 -7.72
N ASP A 221 3.44 -2.76 -8.61
CA ASP A 221 2.04 -2.97 -8.21
C ASP A 221 1.84 -4.21 -7.32
N GLU A 222 2.63 -5.27 -7.50
CA GLU A 222 2.56 -6.49 -6.68
C GLU A 222 3.02 -6.23 -5.24
N GLU A 223 4.13 -5.52 -5.08
CA GLU A 223 4.66 -5.10 -3.78
C GLU A 223 3.69 -4.14 -3.08
N LYS A 224 3.12 -3.16 -3.80
CA LYS A 224 2.10 -2.26 -3.24
C LYS A 224 0.87 -3.04 -2.79
N LYS A 225 0.40 -3.98 -3.61
CA LYS A 225 -0.73 -4.85 -3.25
C LYS A 225 -0.43 -5.66 -2.00
N LYS A 226 0.77 -6.24 -1.87
CA LYS A 226 1.19 -6.96 -0.66
C LYS A 226 1.05 -6.11 0.61
N TYR A 227 1.49 -4.85 0.61
CA TYR A 227 1.34 -3.98 1.79
C TYR A 227 -0.13 -3.59 2.04
N SER A 228 -0.90 -3.36 0.98
CA SER A 228 -2.34 -3.13 1.09
C SER A 228 -3.06 -4.34 1.71
N ASP A 229 -2.69 -5.56 1.31
CA ASP A 229 -3.23 -6.80 1.87
C ASP A 229 -2.90 -6.95 3.36
N ILE A 230 -1.68 -6.61 3.78
CA ILE A 230 -1.29 -6.61 5.20
C ILE A 230 -2.16 -5.63 5.99
N PHE A 231 -2.39 -4.43 5.45
CA PHE A 231 -3.24 -3.43 6.08
C PHE A 231 -4.71 -3.88 6.12
N ARG A 232 -5.22 -4.49 5.05
CA ARG A 232 -6.59 -5.01 4.95
C ARG A 232 -6.94 -6.01 6.04
N VAL A 233 -6.02 -6.89 6.40
CA VAL A 233 -6.22 -7.91 7.44
C VAL A 233 -6.45 -7.29 8.83
N GLN A 234 -6.13 -6.01 9.03
CA GLN A 234 -6.39 -5.33 10.31
C GLN A 234 -7.86 -4.96 10.53
N PHE A 235 -8.69 -4.99 9.48
CA PHE A 235 -10.08 -4.52 9.53
C PHE A 235 -11.05 -5.64 9.92
N SER A 236 -11.94 -5.34 10.87
CA SER A 236 -13.14 -6.15 11.13
C SER A 236 -14.18 -6.03 10.00
N GLN A 237 -15.19 -6.89 10.00
CA GLN A 237 -16.30 -6.82 9.03
C GLN A 237 -17.08 -5.50 9.16
N ASP A 238 -17.33 -5.05 10.39
CA ASP A 238 -18.03 -3.80 10.65
C ASP A 238 -17.20 -2.58 10.21
N GLU A 239 -15.88 -2.61 10.35
CA GLU A 239 -14.99 -1.57 9.82
C GLU A 239 -14.96 -1.53 8.30
N LEU A 240 -14.89 -2.69 7.63
CA LEU A 240 -14.96 -2.77 6.16
C LEU A 240 -16.32 -2.26 5.65
N LYS A 241 -17.42 -2.61 6.34
CA LYS A 241 -18.76 -2.12 6.03
C LYS A 241 -18.89 -0.61 6.22
N LEU A 242 -18.33 -0.06 7.29
CA LEU A 242 -18.32 1.38 7.52
C LEU A 242 -17.47 2.12 6.48
N LEU A 243 -16.29 1.57 6.13
CA LEU A 243 -15.45 2.08 5.05
C LEU A 243 -16.18 2.06 3.71
N PHE A 244 -16.93 0.99 3.45
CA PHE A 244 -17.80 0.88 2.28
C PHE A 244 -18.82 2.01 2.22
N TYR A 245 -19.52 2.31 3.32
CA TYR A 245 -20.43 3.45 3.37
C TYR A 245 -19.72 4.79 3.16
N HIS A 246 -18.53 4.94 3.72
CA HIS A 246 -17.77 6.16 3.57
C HIS A 246 -17.35 6.43 2.13
N CYS A 247 -16.77 5.47 1.40
CA CYS A 247 -16.34 5.76 0.03
C CYS A 247 -17.48 5.83 -1.00
N ILE A 248 -18.73 5.61 -0.57
CA ILE A 248 -19.93 5.94 -1.35
C ILE A 248 -20.24 7.44 -1.28
N SER A 249 -19.90 8.08 -0.17
CA SER A 249 -20.17 9.49 0.09
C SER A 249 -19.38 10.42 -0.83
N SER A 250 -19.84 11.67 -0.99
CA SER A 250 -19.15 12.66 -1.82
C SER A 250 -17.71 12.91 -1.33
N ILE A 251 -17.52 12.93 -0.01
CA ILE A 251 -16.20 13.16 0.62
C ILE A 251 -15.34 11.91 0.51
N GLY A 252 -15.85 10.76 0.98
CA GLY A 252 -15.05 9.54 1.05
C GLY A 252 -14.72 8.97 -0.32
N SER A 253 -15.57 9.21 -1.33
CA SER A 253 -15.31 8.74 -2.70
C SER A 253 -14.06 9.40 -3.30
N VAL A 254 -13.92 10.72 -3.17
CA VAL A 254 -12.74 11.46 -3.63
C VAL A 254 -11.48 11.02 -2.88
N MET A 255 -11.63 10.77 -1.58
CA MET A 255 -10.53 10.46 -0.69
C MET A 255 -9.97 9.04 -0.88
N LEU A 256 -10.84 8.04 -0.93
CA LEU A 256 -10.45 6.64 -0.71
C LEU A 256 -10.83 5.70 -1.85
N LYS A 257 -11.87 5.99 -2.63
CA LYS A 257 -12.46 5.03 -3.58
C LYS A 257 -11.43 4.48 -4.57
N LYS A 258 -10.56 5.33 -5.11
CA LYS A 258 -9.50 4.91 -6.05
C LYS A 258 -8.56 3.86 -5.43
N TYR A 259 -8.17 4.02 -4.18
CA TYR A 259 -7.27 3.07 -3.51
C TYR A 259 -7.98 1.74 -3.23
N ILE A 260 -9.20 1.81 -2.74
CA ILE A 260 -10.05 0.64 -2.47
C ILE A 260 -10.24 -0.22 -3.73
N GLU A 261 -10.55 0.42 -4.87
CA GLU A 261 -10.73 -0.27 -6.15
C GLU A 261 -9.42 -0.86 -6.69
N ASN A 262 -8.32 -0.09 -6.64
CA ASN A 262 -7.03 -0.55 -7.15
C ASN A 262 -6.47 -1.74 -6.36
N PHE A 263 -6.69 -1.77 -5.05
CA PHE A 263 -6.19 -2.84 -4.18
C PHE A 263 -7.16 -3.99 -3.94
N LYS A 264 -8.33 -3.99 -4.60
CA LYS A 264 -9.39 -4.99 -4.35
C LYS A 264 -9.77 -5.07 -2.87
N PHE A 265 -9.86 -3.94 -2.17
CA PHE A 265 -9.82 -3.94 -0.70
C PHE A 265 -11.05 -4.59 -0.04
N PHE A 266 -12.18 -4.73 -0.75
CA PHE A 266 -13.39 -5.38 -0.25
C PHE A 266 -13.50 -6.88 -0.57
N GLU A 267 -12.44 -7.53 -1.06
CA GLU A 267 -12.42 -8.98 -1.30
C GLU A 267 -12.81 -9.85 -0.09
N PHE A 268 -12.63 -9.34 1.13
CA PHE A 268 -12.96 -10.04 2.39
C PHE A 268 -14.24 -9.53 3.05
N LEU A 269 -14.97 -8.60 2.43
CA LEU A 269 -16.25 -8.12 2.95
C LEU A 269 -17.31 -9.19 2.70
N ILE A 270 -17.86 -9.79 3.75
CA ILE A 270 -18.79 -10.92 3.64
C ILE A 270 -20.23 -10.41 3.51
N PHE A 271 -20.75 -10.40 2.29
CA PHE A 271 -22.10 -9.89 2.01
C PHE A 271 -23.24 -10.84 2.43
N GLU A 272 -22.98 -12.15 2.53
CA GLU A 272 -24.03 -13.16 2.77
C GLU A 272 -24.74 -12.99 4.12
N LYS A 273 -24.03 -12.45 5.11
CA LYS A 273 -24.53 -12.25 6.48
C LYS A 273 -25.17 -10.87 6.66
N GLU A 274 -25.09 -10.03 5.65
CA GLU A 274 -25.51 -8.64 5.76
C GLU A 274 -27.00 -8.46 5.55
N ASN A 275 -27.53 -7.39 6.12
CA ASN A 275 -28.96 -7.13 6.00
C ASN A 275 -29.32 -6.71 4.57
N LYS A 276 -30.61 -6.89 4.24
CA LYS A 276 -31.15 -6.57 2.92
C LYS A 276 -30.81 -5.15 2.46
N ASN A 277 -30.84 -4.18 3.38
CA ASN A 277 -30.57 -2.80 3.05
C ASN A 277 -29.15 -2.57 2.55
N PHE A 278 -28.18 -3.21 3.19
CA PHE A 278 -26.79 -3.15 2.74
C PHE A 278 -26.65 -3.65 1.31
N LEU A 279 -27.24 -4.81 1.00
CA LEU A 279 -27.24 -5.38 -0.36
C LEU A 279 -27.83 -4.41 -1.39
N PHE A 280 -28.92 -3.70 -1.05
CA PHE A 280 -29.48 -2.67 -1.92
C PHE A 280 -28.57 -1.47 -2.13
N ILE A 281 -27.91 -0.98 -1.07
CA ILE A 281 -26.96 0.13 -1.13
C ILE A 281 -25.78 -0.23 -2.04
N ILE A 282 -25.27 -1.46 -1.94
CA ILE A 282 -24.16 -1.95 -2.76
C ILE A 282 -24.49 -1.95 -4.25
N ASN A 283 -25.67 -2.44 -4.60
CA ASN A 283 -26.07 -2.56 -6.00
C ASN A 283 -26.16 -1.22 -6.75
N LYS A 284 -26.46 -0.12 -6.05
CA LYS A 284 -26.58 1.22 -6.65
C LYS A 284 -25.25 1.98 -6.68
N ASN A 285 -24.42 1.81 -5.66
CA ASN A 285 -23.19 2.59 -5.50
C ASN A 285 -21.96 1.83 -5.95
N ILE A 286 -22.05 1.29 -7.16
CA ILE A 286 -21.09 0.36 -7.77
C ILE A 286 -19.68 0.94 -7.65
N TYR A 287 -18.90 0.34 -6.75
CA TYR A 287 -17.46 0.30 -6.91
C TYR A 287 -17.17 -0.54 -8.16
N ASN A 288 -16.09 -0.21 -8.86
CA ASN A 288 -15.63 -1.06 -9.95
C ASN A 288 -15.59 -2.53 -9.49
N ASP A 289 -15.97 -3.49 -10.34
CA ASP A 289 -15.94 -4.93 -10.03
C ASP A 289 -14.58 -5.37 -9.44
N LYS A 290 -13.51 -4.64 -9.80
CA LYS A 290 -12.17 -4.81 -9.24
C LYS A 290 -12.07 -4.64 -7.72
N ALA A 291 -12.96 -3.91 -7.05
CA ALA A 291 -12.93 -3.70 -5.61
C ALA A 291 -13.23 -4.98 -4.80
N PHE A 292 -13.93 -5.93 -5.40
CA PHE A 292 -14.46 -7.13 -4.74
C PHE A 292 -13.75 -8.40 -5.22
N LYS A 293 -14.14 -9.54 -4.63
CA LYS A 293 -13.73 -10.84 -5.13
C LYS A 293 -14.40 -11.11 -6.49
N ASP A 294 -13.71 -11.83 -7.37
CA ASP A 294 -14.22 -12.09 -8.71
C ASP A 294 -15.61 -12.78 -8.64
N ASN A 295 -16.58 -12.28 -9.42
CA ASN A 295 -18.00 -12.69 -9.50
C ASN A 295 -18.93 -12.33 -8.31
N GLU A 296 -18.43 -11.70 -7.25
CA GLU A 296 -19.24 -11.38 -6.06
C GLU A 296 -20.36 -10.36 -6.38
N ASN A 297 -20.07 -9.36 -7.21
CA ASN A 297 -21.06 -8.41 -7.73
C ASN A 297 -22.21 -9.06 -8.52
N VAL A 298 -21.95 -10.20 -9.18
CA VAL A 298 -22.98 -10.94 -9.94
C VAL A 298 -23.93 -11.66 -8.98
N GLU A 299 -23.41 -12.23 -7.89
CA GLU A 299 -24.23 -12.90 -6.87
C GLU A 299 -25.08 -11.93 -6.06
N ILE A 300 -24.55 -10.75 -5.74
CA ILE A 300 -25.32 -9.66 -5.11
C ILE A 300 -26.53 -9.29 -5.98
N LYS A 301 -26.30 -9.08 -7.29
CA LYS A 301 -27.37 -8.79 -8.26
C LYS A 301 -28.42 -9.91 -8.34
N LYS A 302 -28.00 -11.18 -8.34
CA LYS A 302 -28.93 -12.34 -8.34
C LYS A 302 -29.77 -12.40 -7.07
N THR A 303 -29.16 -12.18 -5.90
CA THR A 303 -29.85 -12.20 -4.60
C THR A 303 -30.92 -11.13 -4.52
N ILE A 304 -30.63 -9.93 -5.03
CA ILE A 304 -31.59 -8.82 -5.09
C ILE A 304 -32.75 -9.15 -6.04
N ASN A 305 -32.46 -9.69 -7.22
CA ASN A 305 -33.51 -10.07 -8.18
C ASN A 305 -34.46 -11.14 -7.62
N LYS A 306 -33.92 -12.18 -6.96
CA LYS A 306 -34.73 -13.20 -6.29
C LYS A 306 -35.63 -12.58 -5.21
N TYR A 307 -35.13 -11.60 -4.47
CA TYR A 307 -35.94 -10.93 -3.46
C TYR A 307 -37.13 -10.17 -4.05
N LEU A 308 -36.92 -9.45 -5.16
CA LEU A 308 -37.97 -8.68 -5.85
C LEU A 308 -39.15 -9.57 -6.27
N GLU A 309 -38.86 -10.78 -6.76
CA GLU A 309 -39.88 -11.76 -7.16
C GLU A 309 -40.73 -12.27 -5.98
N THR A 310 -40.16 -12.26 -4.76
CA THR A 310 -40.83 -12.79 -3.56
C THR A 310 -41.65 -11.75 -2.78
N THR A 311 -41.37 -10.45 -2.94
CA THR A 311 -42.16 -9.38 -2.31
C THR A 311 -43.53 -9.22 -2.96
N LYS A 312 -44.51 -10.04 -2.55
CA LYS A 312 -45.93 -9.81 -2.85
C LYS A 312 -46.49 -8.75 -1.89
N LEU A 313 -47.02 -7.66 -2.42
CA LEU A 313 -47.77 -6.65 -1.64
C LEU A 313 -49.07 -7.25 -1.11
N ASN A 314 -49.18 -7.42 0.21
CA ASN A 314 -50.43 -7.81 0.85
C ASN A 314 -51.12 -6.57 1.46
N ILE A 315 -52.09 -6.04 0.70
CA ILE A 315 -52.83 -4.81 1.02
C ILE A 315 -53.74 -4.97 2.25
N ASN A 316 -54.01 -6.20 2.69
CA ASN A 316 -54.94 -6.50 3.79
C ASN A 316 -54.28 -6.53 5.17
N SER A 317 -53.02 -6.10 5.31
CA SER A 317 -52.34 -6.03 6.60
C SER A 317 -52.46 -4.63 7.21
N ASP A 318 -52.51 -4.54 8.54
CA ASP A 318 -52.54 -3.25 9.26
C ASP A 318 -51.31 -2.35 8.99
N ASN A 319 -50.26 -2.92 8.37
CA ASN A 319 -49.01 -2.28 7.98
C ASN A 319 -48.82 -2.18 6.46
N TYR A 320 -49.87 -2.36 5.65
CA TYR A 320 -49.75 -2.40 4.19
C TYR A 320 -49.01 -1.19 3.62
N PHE A 321 -49.23 0.01 4.20
CA PHE A 321 -48.60 1.23 3.74
C PHE A 321 -47.09 1.21 3.95
N LYS A 322 -46.63 0.72 5.10
CA LYS A 322 -45.20 0.60 5.41
C LYS A 322 -44.50 -0.40 4.48
N ASP A 323 -45.15 -1.53 4.19
CA ASP A 323 -44.62 -2.52 3.27
C ASP A 323 -44.68 -2.05 1.80
N PHE A 324 -45.68 -1.24 1.46
CA PHE A 324 -45.76 -0.56 0.18
C PHE A 324 -44.66 0.48 -0.01
N ILE A 325 -44.41 1.33 0.97
CA ILE A 325 -43.31 2.30 0.91
C ILE A 325 -41.98 1.58 0.75
N LYS A 326 -41.71 0.50 1.51
CA LYS A 326 -40.51 -0.33 1.29
C LYS A 326 -40.41 -0.84 -0.15
N TYR A 327 -41.52 -1.36 -0.70
CA TYR A 327 -41.57 -1.82 -2.09
C TYR A 327 -41.24 -0.69 -3.09
N CYS A 328 -41.81 0.50 -2.89
CA CYS A 328 -41.52 1.68 -3.71
C CYS A 328 -40.08 2.17 -3.56
N THR A 329 -39.49 2.11 -2.36
CA THR A 329 -38.06 2.37 -2.15
C THR A 329 -37.20 1.40 -2.96
N TYR A 330 -37.58 0.11 -3.02
CA TYR A 330 -36.87 -0.85 -3.85
C TYR A 330 -36.97 -0.52 -5.34
N LEU A 331 -38.17 -0.17 -5.82
CA LEU A 331 -38.34 0.29 -7.19
C LEU A 331 -37.57 1.60 -7.48
N PHE A 332 -37.46 2.48 -6.49
CA PHE A 332 -36.66 3.72 -6.57
C PHE A 332 -35.17 3.41 -6.73
N PHE A 333 -34.67 2.41 -6.01
CA PHE A 333 -33.30 1.93 -6.20
C PHE A 333 -33.04 1.31 -7.57
N LEU A 334 -34.06 0.74 -8.22
CA LEU A 334 -33.97 0.19 -9.58
C LEU A 334 -34.22 1.22 -10.68
N GLU A 335 -34.37 2.50 -10.33
CA GLU A 335 -34.69 3.58 -11.26
C GLU A 335 -36.01 3.37 -12.03
N LYS A 336 -36.93 2.57 -11.48
CA LYS A 336 -38.25 2.33 -12.07
C LYS A 336 -39.26 3.39 -11.65
N TYR A 337 -38.89 4.67 -11.80
CA TYR A 337 -39.65 5.80 -11.27
C TYR A 337 -41.09 5.85 -11.78
N ASP A 338 -41.30 5.61 -13.07
CA ASP A 338 -42.66 5.55 -13.66
C ASP A 338 -43.54 4.49 -13.00
N LEU A 339 -42.96 3.33 -12.70
CA LEU A 339 -43.67 2.24 -12.03
C LEU A 339 -44.04 2.61 -10.59
N ILE A 340 -43.18 3.38 -9.90
CA ILE A 340 -43.45 3.87 -8.54
C ILE A 340 -44.61 4.87 -8.56
N LEU A 341 -44.57 5.84 -9.46
CA LEU A 341 -45.61 6.86 -9.60
C LEU A 341 -46.97 6.19 -9.89
N LYS A 342 -47.01 5.25 -10.85
CA LYS A 342 -48.20 4.46 -11.14
C LYS A 342 -48.71 3.69 -9.92
N LYS A 343 -47.81 3.10 -9.14
CA LYS A 343 -48.17 2.34 -7.94
C LYS A 343 -48.69 3.23 -6.81
N PHE A 344 -48.14 4.44 -6.65
CA PHE A 344 -48.65 5.43 -5.71
C PHE A 344 -50.06 5.88 -6.09
N ASP A 345 -50.33 6.12 -7.38
CA ASP A 345 -51.67 6.45 -7.87
C ASP A 345 -52.67 5.33 -7.59
N GLU A 346 -52.32 4.07 -7.91
CA GLU A 346 -53.15 2.89 -7.60
C GLU A 346 -53.48 2.79 -6.10
N LEU A 347 -52.53 3.12 -5.22
CA LEU A 347 -52.76 3.08 -3.78
C LEU A 347 -53.57 4.25 -3.25
N LYS A 348 -53.41 5.43 -3.83
CA LYS A 348 -54.20 6.61 -3.50
C LYS A 348 -55.67 6.39 -3.84
N ILE A 349 -55.95 5.82 -5.01
CA ILE A 349 -57.30 5.41 -5.42
C ILE A 349 -57.90 4.44 -4.39
N LYS A 350 -57.21 3.35 -4.07
CA LYS A 350 -57.68 2.37 -3.07
C LYS A 350 -57.88 2.97 -1.67
N SER A 351 -57.01 3.90 -1.26
CA SER A 351 -57.13 4.56 0.05
C SER A 351 -58.35 5.47 0.12
N ASN A 352 -58.71 6.13 -0.99
CA ASN A 352 -59.94 6.91 -1.10
C ASN A 352 -61.18 6.01 -1.09
N GLU A 353 -61.16 4.88 -1.80
CA GLU A 353 -62.25 3.88 -1.77
C GLU A 353 -62.51 3.36 -0.33
N ILE A 354 -61.46 3.17 0.46
CA ILE A 354 -61.58 2.79 1.89
C ILE A 354 -62.25 3.89 2.70
N LEU A 355 -61.91 5.16 2.47
CA LEU A 355 -62.50 6.31 3.18
C LEU A 355 -63.98 6.52 2.87
N GLU A 356 -64.41 6.17 1.66
CA GLU A 356 -65.82 6.23 1.24
C GLU A 356 -66.68 5.12 1.88
N ASN A 357 -66.06 4.10 2.45
CA ASN A 357 -66.77 3.00 3.09
C ASN A 357 -67.30 3.42 4.48
N PHE A 358 -68.61 3.51 4.65
CA PHE A 358 -69.22 4.00 5.90
C PHE A 358 -69.01 3.06 7.11
N ASN A 359 -68.55 1.83 6.90
CA ASN A 359 -68.42 0.79 7.94
C ASN A 359 -67.03 0.69 8.59
N ILE A 360 -66.10 1.61 8.31
CA ILE A 360 -64.75 1.59 8.93
C ILE A 360 -64.66 2.47 10.19
N SER A 361 -63.81 2.06 11.13
CA SER A 361 -63.59 2.79 12.39
C SER A 361 -62.98 4.17 12.16
N GLU A 362 -63.22 5.12 13.08
CA GLU A 362 -62.59 6.46 13.02
C GLU A 362 -61.06 6.40 13.09
N GLU A 363 -60.49 5.43 13.80
CA GLU A 363 -59.05 5.21 13.83
C GLU A 363 -58.51 4.77 12.46
N THR A 364 -59.21 3.87 11.78
CA THR A 364 -58.90 3.45 10.40
C THR A 364 -59.01 4.61 9.42
N LYS A 365 -60.05 5.46 9.54
CA LYS A 365 -60.17 6.67 8.73
C LYS A 365 -59.01 7.63 8.93
N LYS A 366 -58.63 7.89 10.19
CA LYS A 366 -57.50 8.75 10.53
C LYS A 366 -56.19 8.24 9.92
N LYS A 367 -55.86 6.96 10.15
CA LYS A 367 -54.66 6.31 9.61
C LYS A 367 -54.63 6.33 8.08
N THR A 368 -55.78 6.15 7.43
CA THR A 368 -55.89 6.18 5.96
C THR A 368 -55.65 7.59 5.40
N LYS A 369 -56.13 8.65 6.08
CA LYS A 369 -55.82 10.04 5.71
C LYS A 369 -54.33 10.37 5.88
N GLU A 370 -53.70 9.91 6.97
CA GLU A 370 -52.25 10.05 7.18
C GLU A 370 -51.44 9.34 6.09
N ASN A 371 -51.85 8.15 5.67
CA ASN A 371 -51.24 7.42 4.56
C ASN A 371 -51.35 8.20 3.24
N ILE A 372 -52.52 8.76 2.91
CA ILE A 372 -52.72 9.57 1.68
C ILE A 372 -51.80 10.80 1.70
N SER A 373 -51.71 11.52 2.82
CA SER A 373 -50.80 12.66 2.94
C SER A 373 -49.33 12.25 2.74
N SER A 374 -48.96 11.06 3.23
CA SER A 374 -47.62 10.50 3.03
C SER A 374 -47.39 10.10 1.56
N ILE A 375 -48.37 9.50 0.88
CA ILE A 375 -48.32 9.20 -0.57
C ILE A 375 -48.02 10.47 -1.37
N ASP A 376 -48.75 11.54 -1.08
CA ASP A 376 -48.59 12.81 -1.79
C ASP A 376 -47.21 13.43 -1.56
N TYR A 377 -46.73 13.40 -0.32
CA TYR A 377 -45.38 13.84 0.02
C TYR A 377 -44.31 13.07 -0.77
N TYR A 378 -44.36 11.74 -0.80
CA TYR A 378 -43.37 10.93 -1.51
C TYR A 378 -43.48 11.05 -3.03
N THR A 379 -44.70 11.17 -3.57
CA THR A 379 -44.92 11.37 -5.00
C THR A 379 -44.26 12.66 -5.47
N ASN A 380 -44.38 13.73 -4.70
CA ASN A 380 -43.72 15.00 -5.02
C ASN A 380 -42.19 14.90 -4.96
N GLN A 381 -41.64 14.26 -3.92
CA GLN A 381 -40.19 14.02 -3.82
C GLN A 381 -39.63 13.23 -5.01
N ILE A 382 -40.34 12.20 -5.45
CA ILE A 382 -39.92 11.39 -6.62
C ILE A 382 -40.02 12.19 -7.91
N LYS A 383 -41.05 13.02 -8.07
CA LYS A 383 -41.20 13.88 -9.26
C LYS A 383 -40.11 14.95 -9.33
N GLU A 384 -39.81 15.61 -8.22
CA GLU A 384 -38.68 16.55 -8.13
C GLU A 384 -37.37 15.87 -8.56
N TYR A 385 -37.10 14.70 -7.99
CA TYR A 385 -35.93 13.90 -8.32
C TYR A 385 -35.88 13.45 -9.79
N PHE A 386 -37.00 12.97 -10.34
CA PHE A 386 -37.06 12.48 -11.72
C PHE A 386 -36.83 13.60 -12.72
N ASN A 387 -37.34 14.80 -12.44
CA ASN A 387 -37.15 15.99 -13.27
C ASN A 387 -35.70 16.51 -13.23
N GLU A 388 -34.96 16.33 -12.13
CA GLU A 388 -33.53 16.66 -12.06
C GLU A 388 -32.64 15.74 -12.92
N LYS A 389 -33.15 14.58 -13.36
CA LYS A 389 -32.43 13.59 -14.17
C LYS A 389 -32.68 13.69 -15.68
N GLN A 390 -33.73 14.39 -16.11
CA GLN A 390 -34.01 14.69 -17.53
C GLN A 390 -33.21 15.92 -17.97
#